data_AF-A0A509BY01-F1
#
_entry.id   AF-A0A509BY01-F1
#
_cell.length_a   1.000
_cell.length_b   1.000
_cell.length_c   1.000
_cell.angle_alpha   90.00
_cell.angle_beta   90.00
_cell.angle_gamma   90.00
#
_symmetry.space_group_name_H-M   'P 1'
#
loop_
_entity.id
_entity.type
_entity.pdbx_description
1 polymer ?
#
loop_
_entity_poly.entity_id
_entity_poly.type
_entity_poly.pdbx_seq_one_letter_code
_entity_poly.pdbx_strand_id
1 'polypeptide(L)'
;MRADKSLSPFEIRLYRHYRIVHGIRIALAFILTFLLVRLFSIPEGTWPLITLVVIMGPISFWGNVVPRAFERIGGTILGAALGLVALRLELFSLPLMLVWCAIAMFLCGWLALGKKPYQALLIGITLAVVVGAPAGDMDTALWRGGDVILGSLLAMLFTGIWPQRAFLHWRIQLAHCVTAYNRVYQAALSPNLLERPRLDKHLQRLLNDVVKMRGLITPASKETRIQKSIFEAIQTINRNLVLYA
;
A
#
# COMPACT_ATOMS: atom_id res chain seq x y z
N MET A 1 17.96 4.89 7.38
CA MET A 1 18.19 5.79 6.22
C MET A 1 18.66 7.12 6.77
N ARG A 2 19.74 7.68 6.24
CA ARG A 2 20.23 9.01 6.64
C ARG A 2 19.35 10.09 6.00
N ALA A 3 18.62 10.86 6.82
CA ALA A 3 17.64 11.85 6.36
C ALA A 3 18.30 13.05 5.65
N ASP A 4 19.57 13.29 5.97
CA ASP A 4 20.47 14.33 5.51
C ASP A 4 21.13 14.06 4.15
N LYS A 5 20.98 12.85 3.58
CA LYS A 5 21.59 12.52 2.28
C LYS A 5 20.99 13.39 1.15
N SER A 6 21.87 13.93 0.30
CA SER A 6 21.49 14.61 -0.94
C SER A 6 20.85 13.63 -1.94
N LEU A 7 19.93 14.15 -2.77
CA LEU A 7 19.26 13.36 -3.80
C LEU A 7 20.22 13.10 -4.96
N SER A 8 20.37 11.85 -5.35
CA SER A 8 21.12 11.48 -6.54
C SER A 8 20.34 11.80 -7.82
N PRO A 9 21.02 12.06 -8.96
CA PRO A 9 20.36 12.26 -10.26
C PRO A 9 19.47 11.08 -10.67
N PHE A 10 19.82 9.87 -10.24
CA PHE A 10 19.04 8.65 -10.47
C PHE A 10 17.70 8.68 -9.73
N GLU A 11 17.69 9.08 -8.45
CA GLU A 11 16.46 9.17 -7.64
C GLU A 11 15.48 10.23 -8.21
N ILE A 12 16.00 11.34 -8.72
CA ILE A 12 15.19 12.38 -9.38
C ILE A 12 14.59 11.84 -10.69
N ARG A 13 15.36 11.09 -11.48
CA ARG A 13 14.87 10.45 -12.71
C ARG A 13 13.79 9.40 -12.44
N LEU A 14 13.97 8.62 -11.37
CA LEU A 14 13.01 7.62 -10.89
C LEU A 14 11.69 8.29 -10.47
N TYR A 15 11.76 9.41 -9.75
CA TYR A 15 10.59 10.21 -9.37
C TYR A 15 9.85 10.72 -10.61
N ARG A 16 10.57 11.27 -11.60
CA ARG A 16 9.96 11.86 -12.81
C ARG A 16 9.12 10.84 -13.59
N HIS A 17 9.53 9.57 -13.61
CA HIS A 17 8.82 8.50 -14.34
C HIS A 17 8.27 7.42 -13.39
N TYR A 18 7.87 7.79 -12.18
CA TYR A 18 7.49 6.83 -11.13
C TYR A 18 6.42 5.82 -11.58
N ARG A 19 5.46 6.23 -12.43
CA ARG A 19 4.40 5.37 -12.99
C ARG A 19 4.96 4.28 -13.89
N ILE A 20 5.88 4.64 -14.80
CA ILE A 20 6.51 3.70 -15.73
C ILE A 20 7.37 2.70 -14.95
N VAL A 21 8.19 3.21 -14.01
CA VAL A 21 9.05 2.38 -13.16
C VAL A 21 8.20 1.41 -12.33
N HIS A 22 7.11 1.89 -11.74
CA HIS A 22 6.19 1.07 -10.96
C HIS A 22 5.53 -0.02 -11.82
N GLY A 23 5.06 0.34 -13.03
CA GLY A 23 4.47 -0.61 -13.97
C GLY A 23 5.46 -1.70 -14.41
N ILE A 24 6.67 -1.33 -14.80
CA ILE A 24 7.74 -2.27 -15.15
C ILE A 24 8.05 -3.20 -13.97
N ARG A 25 8.13 -2.65 -12.74
CA ARG A 25 8.42 -3.45 -11.56
C ARG A 25 7.33 -4.48 -11.28
N ILE A 26 6.05 -4.11 -11.37
CA ILE A 26 4.94 -5.05 -11.22
C ILE A 26 4.98 -6.11 -12.32
N ALA A 27 5.21 -5.71 -13.57
CA ALA A 27 5.28 -6.65 -14.69
C ALA A 27 6.40 -7.68 -14.51
N LEU A 28 7.61 -7.23 -14.16
CA LEU A 28 8.75 -8.11 -13.87
C LEU A 28 8.47 -9.03 -12.67
N ALA A 29 7.96 -8.47 -11.57
CA ALA A 29 7.64 -9.23 -10.37
C ALA A 29 6.60 -10.33 -10.67
N PHE A 30 5.57 -9.99 -11.45
CA PHE A 30 4.53 -10.94 -11.87
C PHE A 30 5.09 -12.03 -12.77
N ILE A 31 5.82 -11.68 -13.85
CA ILE A 31 6.40 -12.66 -14.79
C ILE A 31 7.36 -13.60 -14.07
N LEU A 32 8.24 -13.08 -13.22
CA LEU A 32 9.20 -13.89 -12.49
C LEU A 32 8.52 -14.80 -11.47
N THR A 33 7.52 -14.30 -10.74
CA THR A 33 6.74 -15.13 -9.81
C THR A 33 5.97 -16.22 -10.55
N PHE A 34 5.38 -15.89 -11.70
CA PHE A 34 4.68 -16.87 -12.53
C PHE A 34 5.62 -17.94 -13.06
N LEU A 35 6.82 -17.55 -13.52
CA LEU A 35 7.84 -18.49 -13.94
C LEU A 35 8.26 -19.41 -12.79
N LEU A 36 8.50 -18.87 -11.58
CA LEU A 36 8.84 -19.68 -10.40
C LEU A 36 7.73 -20.68 -10.07
N VAL A 37 6.48 -20.23 -10.02
CA VAL A 37 5.31 -21.10 -9.79
C VAL A 37 5.26 -22.25 -10.79
N ARG A 38 5.52 -21.97 -12.08
CA ARG A 38 5.52 -22.98 -13.15
C ARG A 38 6.71 -23.93 -13.06
N LEU A 39 7.92 -23.44 -12.79
CA LEU A 39 9.14 -24.25 -12.73
C LEU A 39 9.16 -25.21 -11.54
N PHE A 40 8.62 -24.79 -10.40
CA PHE A 40 8.53 -25.60 -9.19
C PHE A 40 7.23 -26.40 -9.08
N SER A 41 6.36 -26.34 -10.10
CA SER A 41 5.06 -27.02 -10.12
C SER A 41 4.27 -26.82 -8.83
N ILE A 42 4.21 -25.58 -8.34
CA ILE A 42 3.59 -25.25 -7.06
C ILE A 42 2.07 -25.51 -7.15
N PRO A 43 1.51 -26.38 -6.28
CA PRO A 43 0.06 -26.58 -6.19
C PRO A 43 -0.65 -25.27 -5.91
N GLU A 44 -1.84 -25.05 -6.46
CA GLU A 44 -2.63 -23.82 -6.20
C GLU A 44 -1.92 -22.48 -6.53
N GLY A 45 -0.91 -22.50 -7.41
CA GLY A 45 -0.03 -21.37 -7.76
C GLY A 45 -0.67 -20.08 -8.30
N THR A 46 -2.00 -19.98 -8.31
CA THR A 46 -2.75 -18.73 -8.51
C THR A 46 -2.59 -17.76 -7.32
N TRP A 47 -2.48 -18.28 -6.09
CA TRP A 47 -2.45 -17.46 -4.88
C TRP A 47 -1.20 -16.63 -4.66
N PRO A 48 0.03 -17.12 -4.97
CA PRO A 48 1.22 -16.29 -4.92
C PRO A 48 1.12 -15.08 -5.87
N LEU A 49 0.53 -15.29 -7.05
CA LEU A 49 0.31 -14.24 -8.06
C LEU A 49 -0.70 -13.20 -7.60
N ILE A 50 -1.88 -13.64 -7.12
CA ILE A 50 -2.91 -12.74 -6.58
C ILE A 50 -2.33 -11.93 -5.42
N THR A 51 -1.62 -12.60 -4.51
CA THR A 51 -1.03 -11.95 -3.34
C THR A 51 -0.01 -10.89 -3.74
N LEU A 52 0.85 -11.19 -4.70
CA LEU A 52 1.82 -10.24 -5.23
C LEU A 52 1.14 -8.99 -5.80
N VAL A 53 0.12 -9.16 -6.64
CA VAL A 53 -0.62 -8.04 -7.25
C VAL A 53 -1.35 -7.21 -6.18
N VAL A 54 -1.99 -7.87 -5.21
CA VAL A 54 -2.71 -7.19 -4.13
C VAL A 54 -1.77 -6.36 -3.26
N ILE A 55 -0.60 -6.88 -2.92
CA ILE A 55 0.38 -6.17 -2.09
C ILE A 55 1.04 -5.03 -2.87
N MET A 56 1.43 -5.28 -4.13
CA MET A 56 2.20 -4.34 -4.94
C MET A 56 1.36 -3.35 -5.75
N GLY A 57 0.04 -3.57 -5.90
CA GLY A 57 -0.84 -2.82 -6.80
C GLY A 57 -0.92 -1.32 -6.51
N PRO A 58 -1.23 -0.90 -5.27
CA PRO A 58 -1.04 0.50 -4.88
C PRO A 58 0.45 0.83 -4.84
N ILE A 59 0.84 2.10 -5.04
CA ILE A 59 2.26 2.49 -5.16
C ILE A 59 3.10 1.77 -4.10
N SER A 60 3.95 0.85 -4.56
CA SER A 60 4.65 -0.10 -3.72
C SER A 60 5.88 0.58 -3.11
N PHE A 61 5.61 1.56 -2.27
CA PHE A 61 6.55 2.12 -1.32
C PHE A 61 6.88 1.07 -0.27
N TRP A 62 8.13 1.03 0.18
CA TRP A 62 8.55 0.08 1.21
C TRP A 62 7.69 0.22 2.48
N GLY A 63 7.37 1.46 2.88
CA GLY A 63 6.51 1.75 4.04
C GLY A 63 5.05 1.29 3.91
N ASN A 64 4.60 0.94 2.70
CA ASN A 64 3.26 0.41 2.44
C ASN A 64 3.27 -1.11 2.28
N VAL A 65 4.24 -1.65 1.53
CA VAL A 65 4.31 -3.07 1.17
C VAL A 65 4.56 -3.95 2.38
N VAL A 66 5.53 -3.59 3.24
CA VAL A 66 5.90 -4.43 4.38
C VAL A 66 4.74 -4.61 5.37
N PRO A 67 4.07 -3.55 5.86
CA PRO A 67 2.91 -3.73 6.73
C PRO A 67 1.78 -4.53 6.09
N ARG A 68 1.52 -4.33 4.79
CA ARG A 68 0.48 -5.07 4.07
C ARG A 68 0.81 -6.53 3.89
N ALA A 69 2.07 -6.88 3.65
CA ALA A 69 2.52 -8.25 3.61
C ALA A 69 2.24 -8.95 4.95
N PHE A 70 2.54 -8.30 6.07
CA PHE A 70 2.20 -8.83 7.40
C PHE A 70 0.69 -8.93 7.66
N GLU A 71 -0.09 -7.91 7.27
CA GLU A 71 -1.55 -7.94 7.39
C GLU A 71 -2.15 -9.07 6.55
N ARG A 72 -1.61 -9.33 5.35
CA ARG A 72 -2.00 -10.42 4.45
C ARG A 72 -1.65 -11.78 5.03
N ILE A 73 -0.41 -11.99 5.47
CA ILE A 73 0.03 -13.24 6.12
C ILE A 73 -0.85 -13.52 7.35
N GLY A 74 -0.99 -12.54 8.25
CA GLY A 74 -1.80 -12.71 9.46
C GLY A 74 -3.29 -12.93 9.17
N GLY A 75 -3.83 -12.22 8.17
CA GLY A 75 -5.22 -12.40 7.73
C GLY A 75 -5.47 -13.78 7.14
N THR A 76 -4.53 -14.31 6.35
CA THR A 76 -4.64 -15.65 5.78
C THR A 76 -4.49 -16.74 6.83
N ILE A 77 -3.55 -16.63 7.78
CA ILE A 77 -3.41 -17.62 8.86
C ILE A 77 -4.71 -17.69 9.68
N LEU A 78 -5.26 -16.55 10.07
CA LEU A 78 -6.50 -16.50 10.86
C LEU A 78 -7.72 -16.97 10.05
N GLY A 79 -7.85 -16.53 8.79
CA GLY A 79 -8.96 -16.97 7.93
C GLY A 79 -8.90 -18.45 7.58
N ALA A 80 -7.69 -19.00 7.37
CA ALA A 80 -7.50 -20.43 7.17
C ALA A 80 -7.88 -21.20 8.43
N ALA A 81 -7.42 -20.79 9.62
CA ALA A 81 -7.81 -21.45 10.87
C ALA A 81 -9.34 -21.47 11.08
N LEU A 82 -10.02 -20.34 10.84
CA LEU A 82 -11.48 -20.27 10.93
C LEU A 82 -12.17 -21.17 9.89
N GLY A 83 -11.63 -21.25 8.67
CA GLY A 83 -12.15 -22.09 7.60
C GLY A 83 -11.92 -23.58 7.84
N LEU A 84 -10.79 -23.97 8.42
CA LEU A 84 -10.53 -25.36 8.80
C LEU A 84 -11.49 -25.84 9.89
N VAL A 85 -11.79 -24.99 10.87
CA VAL A 85 -12.84 -25.28 11.86
C VAL A 85 -14.19 -25.46 11.15
N ALA A 86 -14.54 -24.58 10.20
CA ALA A 86 -15.78 -24.69 9.45
C ALA A 86 -15.89 -26.01 8.66
N LEU A 87 -14.84 -26.41 7.92
CA LEU A 87 -14.80 -27.69 7.21
C LEU A 87 -14.93 -28.88 8.16
N ARG A 88 -14.33 -28.79 9.36
CA ARG A 88 -14.47 -29.86 10.36
C ARG A 88 -15.88 -29.95 10.92
N LEU A 89 -16.57 -28.82 11.08
CA LEU A 89 -17.97 -28.75 11.52
C LEU A 89 -18.92 -29.28 10.44
N GLU A 90 -18.61 -29.07 9.15
CA GLU A 90 -19.39 -29.59 8.02
C GLU A 90 -19.54 -31.12 8.10
N LEU A 91 -18.45 -31.82 8.45
CA LEU A 91 -18.45 -33.28 8.63
C LEU A 91 -19.39 -33.76 9.74
N PHE A 92 -19.75 -32.89 10.69
CA PHE A 92 -20.73 -33.20 11.74
C PHE A 92 -22.13 -32.73 11.37
N SER A 93 -22.28 -31.49 10.89
CA SER A 93 -23.57 -30.86 10.60
C SER A 93 -23.42 -29.58 9.80
N LEU A 94 -24.06 -29.52 8.63
CA LEU A 94 -24.10 -28.32 7.79
C LEU A 94 -24.68 -27.07 8.52
N PRO A 95 -25.81 -27.16 9.26
CA PRO A 95 -26.30 -26.03 10.07
C PRO A 95 -25.27 -25.45 11.04
N LEU A 96 -24.48 -26.30 11.69
CA LEU A 96 -23.47 -25.86 12.67
C LEU A 96 -22.33 -25.08 11.99
N MET A 97 -21.89 -25.56 10.83
CA MET A 97 -20.94 -24.86 9.98
C MET A 97 -21.48 -23.49 9.54
N LEU A 98 -22.75 -23.39 9.14
CA LEU A 98 -23.36 -22.12 8.73
C LEU A 98 -23.41 -21.11 9.88
N VAL A 99 -23.76 -21.53 11.09
CA VAL A 99 -23.74 -20.67 12.29
C VAL A 99 -22.32 -20.18 12.58
N TRP A 100 -21.32 -21.06 12.51
CA TRP A 100 -19.91 -20.69 12.69
C TRP A 100 -19.46 -19.67 11.65
N CYS A 101 -19.74 -19.91 10.36
CA CYS A 101 -19.42 -19.00 9.26
C CYS A 101 -20.13 -17.65 9.43
N ALA A 102 -21.39 -17.63 9.88
CA ALA A 102 -22.14 -16.41 10.13
C ALA A 102 -21.47 -15.57 11.23
N ILE A 103 -21.10 -16.19 12.36
CA ILE A 103 -20.39 -15.52 13.45
C ILE A 103 -19.03 -14.99 12.98
N ALA A 104 -18.25 -15.82 12.29
CA ALA A 104 -16.93 -15.44 11.80
C ALA A 104 -17.01 -14.28 10.78
N MET A 105 -17.95 -14.33 9.84
CA MET A 105 -18.16 -13.27 8.85
C MET A 105 -18.71 -11.98 9.48
N PHE A 106 -19.59 -12.08 10.48
CA PHE A 106 -20.05 -10.93 11.25
C PHE A 106 -18.88 -10.24 11.96
N LEU A 107 -18.01 -11.00 12.63
CA LEU A 107 -16.81 -10.47 13.27
C LEU A 107 -15.86 -9.83 12.24
N CYS A 108 -15.67 -10.45 11.08
CA CYS A 108 -14.87 -9.86 10.00
C CYS A 108 -15.47 -8.54 9.51
N GLY A 109 -16.79 -8.48 9.29
CA GLY A 109 -17.49 -7.26 8.87
C GLY A 109 -17.41 -6.14 9.91
N TRP A 110 -17.53 -6.48 11.19
CA TRP A 110 -17.36 -5.54 12.29
C TRP A 110 -15.93 -4.98 12.34
N LEU A 111 -14.92 -5.87 12.28
CA LEU A 111 -13.51 -5.49 12.29
C LEU A 111 -13.10 -4.73 11.02
N ALA A 112 -13.80 -4.93 9.90
CA ALA A 112 -13.60 -4.21 8.66
C ALA A 112 -13.91 -2.71 8.76
N LEU A 113 -14.71 -2.30 9.75
CA LEU A 113 -14.97 -0.88 10.08
C LEU A 113 -14.04 -0.35 11.20
N GLY A 114 -13.11 -1.18 11.68
CA GLY A 114 -12.19 -0.84 12.75
C GLY A 114 -10.84 -0.29 12.29
N LYS A 115 -9.81 -0.48 13.12
CA LYS A 115 -8.44 0.05 12.90
C LYS A 115 -7.67 -0.67 11.79
N LYS A 116 -8.00 -1.93 11.49
CA LYS A 116 -7.30 -2.78 10.51
C LYS A 116 -8.27 -3.34 9.47
N PRO A 117 -8.91 -2.47 8.67
CA PRO A 117 -9.95 -2.87 7.73
C PRO A 117 -9.44 -3.87 6.68
N TYR A 118 -8.20 -3.67 6.21
CA TYR A 118 -7.56 -4.54 5.24
C TYR A 118 -7.34 -5.95 5.79
N GLN A 119 -6.80 -6.08 7.00
CA GLN A 119 -6.59 -7.40 7.61
C GLN A 119 -7.92 -8.16 7.81
N ALA A 120 -8.97 -7.47 8.28
CA ALA A 120 -10.29 -8.08 8.46
C ALA A 120 -10.90 -8.58 7.15
N LEU A 121 -10.77 -7.81 6.06
CA LEU A 121 -11.19 -8.22 4.73
C LEU A 121 -10.47 -9.49 4.26
N LEU A 122 -9.16 -9.60 4.55
CA LEU A 122 -8.34 -10.75 4.16
C LEU A 122 -8.70 -12.02 4.91
N ILE A 123 -9.07 -11.89 6.20
CA ILE A 123 -9.60 -13.00 6.99
C ILE A 123 -10.88 -13.52 6.33
N GLY A 124 -11.82 -12.62 6.02
CA GLY A 124 -13.10 -12.97 5.37
C GLY A 124 -12.92 -13.62 4.00
N ILE A 125 -12.05 -13.06 3.15
CA ILE A 125 -11.75 -13.67 1.83
C ILE A 125 -11.14 -15.06 2.01
N THR A 126 -10.17 -15.22 2.90
CA THR A 126 -9.52 -16.53 3.10
C THR A 126 -10.51 -17.55 3.65
N LEU A 127 -11.33 -17.17 4.62
CA LEU A 127 -12.41 -18.00 5.16
C LEU A 127 -13.37 -18.45 4.06
N ALA A 128 -13.90 -17.51 3.27
CA ALA A 128 -14.85 -17.81 2.20
C ALA A 128 -14.29 -18.79 1.17
N VAL A 129 -13.01 -18.64 0.83
CA VAL A 129 -12.37 -19.51 -0.16
C VAL A 129 -12.06 -20.88 0.45
N VAL A 130 -11.60 -20.98 1.70
CA VAL A 130 -11.36 -22.27 2.37
C VAL A 130 -12.65 -23.06 2.54
N VAL A 131 -13.73 -22.40 2.93
CA VAL A 131 -15.06 -23.02 3.08
C VAL A 131 -15.65 -23.46 1.74
N GLY A 132 -15.27 -22.82 0.63
CA GLY A 132 -15.69 -23.23 -0.71
C GLY A 132 -14.95 -24.46 -1.27
N ALA A 133 -13.96 -25.01 -0.56
CA ALA A 133 -13.29 -26.25 -0.94
C ALA A 133 -14.18 -27.49 -0.65
N PRO A 134 -13.96 -28.63 -1.30
CA PRO A 134 -14.66 -29.87 -0.97
C PRO A 134 -14.56 -30.22 0.53
N ALA A 135 -15.63 -30.77 1.09
CA ALA A 135 -15.72 -31.11 2.50
C ALA A 135 -14.55 -32.01 2.93
N GLY A 136 -13.79 -31.58 3.94
CA GLY A 136 -12.64 -32.31 4.49
C GLY A 136 -11.31 -32.13 3.75
N ASP A 137 -11.25 -31.30 2.70
CA ASP A 137 -10.00 -30.99 1.99
C ASP A 137 -9.13 -29.98 2.77
N MET A 138 -8.36 -30.53 3.71
CA MET A 138 -7.44 -29.80 4.58
C MET A 138 -6.19 -29.32 3.81
N ASP A 139 -5.79 -30.05 2.75
CA ASP A 139 -4.57 -29.78 1.98
C ASP A 139 -4.67 -28.47 1.23
N THR A 140 -5.83 -28.21 0.62
CA THR A 140 -6.09 -26.94 -0.09
C THR A 140 -5.93 -25.73 0.83
N ALA A 141 -6.33 -25.81 2.10
CA ALA A 141 -6.17 -24.72 3.05
C ALA A 141 -4.71 -24.49 3.47
N LEU A 142 -3.94 -25.57 3.65
CA LEU A 142 -2.52 -25.51 4.01
C LEU A 142 -1.67 -24.93 2.87
N TRP A 143 -1.88 -25.40 1.64
CA TRP A 143 -1.19 -24.89 0.46
C TRP A 143 -1.48 -23.40 0.24
N ARG A 144 -2.72 -22.96 0.44
CA ARG A 144 -3.08 -21.53 0.37
C ARG A 144 -2.35 -20.68 1.40
N GLY A 145 -2.18 -21.17 2.63
CA GLY A 145 -1.37 -20.52 3.64
C GLY A 145 0.07 -20.33 3.18
N GLY A 146 0.68 -21.40 2.67
CA GLY A 146 2.03 -21.38 2.11
C GLY A 146 2.18 -20.43 0.93
N ASP A 147 1.24 -20.45 0.00
CA ASP A 147 1.24 -19.64 -1.21
C ASP A 147 1.11 -18.14 -0.94
N VAL A 148 0.27 -17.77 0.03
CA VAL A 148 0.15 -16.36 0.44
C VAL A 148 1.44 -15.89 1.12
N ILE A 149 2.08 -16.74 1.93
CA ILE A 149 3.39 -16.42 2.52
C ILE A 149 4.42 -16.24 1.41
N LEU A 150 4.49 -17.17 0.46
CA LEU A 150 5.41 -17.09 -0.68
C LEU A 150 5.18 -15.81 -1.50
N GLY A 151 3.94 -15.52 -1.89
CA GLY A 151 3.60 -14.30 -2.62
C GLY A 151 3.92 -13.03 -1.85
N SER A 152 3.74 -13.03 -0.52
CA SER A 152 4.09 -11.90 0.34
C SER A 152 5.60 -11.68 0.45
N LEU A 153 6.38 -12.77 0.57
CA LEU A 153 7.84 -12.72 0.57
C LEU A 153 8.38 -12.22 -0.78
N LEU A 154 7.86 -12.73 -1.90
CA LEU A 154 8.22 -12.28 -3.24
C LEU A 154 7.85 -10.81 -3.46
N ALA A 155 6.67 -10.37 -3.02
CA ALA A 155 6.27 -8.96 -3.10
C ALA A 155 7.23 -8.04 -2.32
N MET A 156 7.67 -8.45 -1.13
CA MET A 156 8.69 -7.72 -0.36
C MET A 156 10.04 -7.73 -1.05
N LEU A 157 10.48 -8.87 -1.58
CA LEU A 157 11.74 -9.01 -2.32
C LEU A 157 11.77 -8.08 -3.53
N PHE A 158 10.77 -8.15 -4.42
CA PHE A 158 10.70 -7.30 -5.62
C PHE A 158 10.51 -5.82 -5.29
N THR A 159 9.87 -5.49 -4.16
CA THR A 159 9.80 -4.10 -3.70
C THR A 159 11.14 -3.61 -3.13
N GLY A 160 11.94 -4.52 -2.57
CA GLY A 160 13.29 -4.24 -2.07
C GLY A 160 14.32 -4.02 -3.17
N ILE A 161 14.12 -4.64 -4.33
CA ILE A 161 14.90 -4.39 -5.54
C ILE A 161 14.42 -3.04 -6.13
N TRP A 162 15.23 -2.00 -6.00
CA TRP A 162 14.90 -0.60 -6.30
C TRP A 162 13.70 -0.05 -5.50
N PRO A 163 13.89 0.19 -4.20
CA PRO A 163 12.81 0.66 -3.35
C PRO A 163 12.44 2.09 -3.72
N GLN A 164 11.25 2.27 -4.28
CA GLN A 164 10.60 3.58 -4.31
C GLN A 164 10.30 3.96 -2.86
N ARG A 165 10.83 5.10 -2.41
CA ARG A 165 10.67 5.57 -1.03
C ARG A 165 9.70 6.75 -1.00
N ALA A 166 8.67 6.63 -0.17
CA ALA A 166 7.71 7.72 0.02
C ALA A 166 8.38 8.97 0.59
N PHE A 167 9.39 8.80 1.45
CA PHE A 167 10.12 9.94 2.01
C PHE A 167 10.85 10.76 0.93
N LEU A 168 11.45 10.10 -0.06
CA LEU A 168 12.10 10.82 -1.17
C LEU A 168 11.07 11.54 -2.03
N HIS A 169 9.98 10.87 -2.36
CA HIS A 169 8.89 11.45 -3.13
C HIS A 169 8.34 12.70 -2.41
N TRP A 170 8.16 12.61 -1.09
CA TRP A 170 7.69 13.71 -0.26
C TRP A 170 8.70 14.87 -0.23
N ARG A 171 10.01 14.61 -0.08
CA ARG A 171 11.05 15.65 -0.11
C ARG A 171 11.13 16.38 -1.45
N ILE A 172 11.02 15.65 -2.57
CA ILE A 172 11.04 16.25 -3.91
C ILE A 172 9.81 17.14 -4.12
N GLN A 173 8.61 16.66 -3.73
CA GLN A 173 7.40 17.47 -3.79
C GLN A 173 7.49 18.72 -2.91
N LEU A 174 8.04 18.59 -1.69
CA LEU A 174 8.24 19.73 -0.80
C LEU A 174 9.14 20.79 -1.44
N ALA A 175 10.28 20.39 -2.02
CA ALA A 175 11.19 21.30 -2.70
C ALA A 175 10.51 22.02 -3.88
N HIS A 176 9.69 21.30 -4.65
CA HIS A 176 8.90 21.89 -5.74
C HIS A 176 7.88 22.91 -5.22
N CYS A 177 7.14 22.59 -4.15
CA CYS A 177 6.20 23.52 -3.51
C CYS A 177 6.90 24.80 -3.05
N VAL A 178 8.00 24.69 -2.31
CA VAL A 178 8.76 25.86 -1.82
C VAL A 178 9.28 26.72 -2.97
N THR A 179 9.80 26.11 -4.03
CA THR A 179 10.28 26.83 -5.22
C THR A 179 9.13 27.55 -5.93
N ALA A 180 7.97 26.90 -6.02
CA ALA A 180 6.79 27.48 -6.63
C ALA A 180 6.18 28.60 -5.79
N TYR A 181 6.22 28.50 -4.45
CA TYR A 181 5.84 29.60 -3.56
C TYR A 181 6.69 30.83 -3.83
N ASN A 182 8.02 30.68 -3.90
CA ASN A 182 8.90 31.80 -4.22
C ASN A 182 8.50 32.49 -5.53
N ARG A 183 8.17 31.73 -6.59
CA ARG A 183 7.71 32.31 -7.87
C ARG A 183 6.38 33.06 -7.74
N VAL A 184 5.42 32.51 -7.00
CA VAL A 184 4.11 33.15 -6.78
C VAL A 184 4.25 34.42 -5.96
N TYR A 185 5.02 34.40 -4.86
CA TYR A 185 5.28 35.58 -4.04
C TYR A 185 6.06 36.65 -4.80
N GLN A 186 7.08 36.27 -5.58
CA GLN A 186 7.80 37.21 -6.45
C GLN A 186 6.86 37.86 -7.48
N ALA A 187 5.96 37.08 -8.09
CA ALA A 187 4.97 37.60 -9.02
C ALA A 187 3.92 38.49 -8.34
N ALA A 188 3.54 38.20 -7.10
CA ALA A 188 2.52 38.94 -6.35
C ALA A 188 3.06 40.23 -5.71
N LEU A 189 4.34 40.25 -5.30
CA LEU A 189 4.97 41.34 -4.56
C LEU A 189 6.01 42.12 -5.39
N SER A 190 6.08 41.87 -6.69
CA SER A 190 7.03 42.58 -7.55
C SER A 190 6.74 44.09 -7.55
N PRO A 191 7.74 44.95 -7.32
CA PRO A 191 7.57 46.40 -7.35
C PRO A 191 7.22 46.94 -8.75
N ASN A 192 7.37 46.12 -9.79
CA ASN A 192 7.09 46.48 -11.19
C ASN A 192 5.68 46.07 -11.65
N LEU A 193 4.74 45.85 -10.73
CA LEU A 193 3.37 45.46 -11.05
C LEU A 193 2.51 46.68 -11.43
N LEU A 194 2.06 46.71 -12.69
CA LEU A 194 1.05 47.68 -13.17
C LEU A 194 -0.38 47.25 -12.81
N GLU A 195 -0.65 45.94 -12.79
CA GLU A 195 -1.94 45.34 -12.40
C GLU A 195 -1.69 44.03 -11.63
N ARG A 196 -2.60 43.66 -10.72
CA ARG A 196 -2.47 42.41 -9.94
C ARG A 196 -2.56 41.18 -10.87
N PRO A 197 -1.57 40.28 -10.88
CA PRO A 197 -1.60 39.10 -11.73
C PRO A 197 -2.67 38.12 -11.25
N ARG A 198 -3.36 37.45 -12.19
CA ARG A 198 -4.34 36.40 -11.87
C ARG A 198 -3.63 35.11 -11.44
N LEU A 199 -3.42 34.95 -10.13
CA LEU A 199 -2.67 33.84 -9.54
C LEU A 199 -3.56 32.67 -9.09
N ASP A 200 -4.88 32.79 -9.13
CA ASP A 200 -5.83 31.79 -8.60
C ASP A 200 -5.57 30.37 -9.11
N LYS A 201 -5.34 30.22 -10.42
CA LYS A 201 -5.04 28.91 -11.03
C LYS A 201 -3.72 28.32 -10.53
N HIS A 202 -2.73 29.16 -10.25
CA HIS A 202 -1.43 28.71 -9.74
C HIS A 202 -1.54 28.32 -8.27
N LEU A 203 -2.24 29.12 -7.45
CA LEU A 203 -2.52 28.83 -6.06
C LEU A 203 -3.36 27.55 -5.90
N GLN A 204 -4.40 27.36 -6.72
CA GLN A 204 -5.20 26.13 -6.73
C GLN A 204 -4.36 24.89 -7.08
N ARG A 205 -3.46 24.99 -8.08
CA ARG A 205 -2.54 23.89 -8.42
C ARG A 205 -1.62 23.57 -7.24
N LEU A 206 -1.05 24.59 -6.59
CA LEU A 206 -0.19 24.41 -5.43
C LEU A 206 -0.93 23.78 -4.26
N LEU A 207 -2.14 24.23 -3.97
CA LEU A 207 -2.99 23.65 -2.94
C LEU A 207 -3.29 22.17 -3.22
N ASN A 208 -3.60 21.83 -4.48
CA ASN A 208 -3.82 20.44 -4.88
C ASN A 208 -2.57 19.58 -4.71
N ASP A 209 -1.39 20.09 -5.03
CA ASP A 209 -0.14 19.36 -4.87
C ASP A 209 0.22 19.16 -3.40
N VAL A 210 0.03 20.19 -2.57
CA VAL A 210 0.13 20.08 -1.11
C VAL A 210 -0.85 19.03 -0.59
N VAL A 211 -2.11 19.04 -0.99
CA VAL A 211 -3.09 18.02 -0.55
C VAL A 211 -2.65 16.60 -0.92
N LYS A 212 -2.10 16.39 -2.12
CA LYS A 212 -1.57 15.09 -2.55
C LYS A 212 -0.39 14.62 -1.70
N MET A 213 0.45 15.52 -1.19
CA MET A 213 1.58 15.16 -0.30
C MET A 213 1.13 14.44 0.97
N ARG A 214 -0.11 14.66 1.46
CA ARG A 214 -0.63 13.94 2.64
C ARG A 214 -0.61 12.42 2.46
N GLY A 215 -0.82 11.92 1.25
CA GLY A 215 -0.78 10.48 0.94
C GLY A 215 0.59 9.84 1.19
N LEU A 216 1.65 10.65 1.24
CA LEU A 216 3.03 10.19 1.44
C LEU A 216 3.45 10.20 2.91
N ILE A 217 2.72 10.88 3.80
CA ILE A 217 3.10 11.08 5.21
C ILE A 217 3.21 9.75 5.95
N THR A 218 2.16 8.93 5.90
CA THR A 218 2.13 7.64 6.60
C THR A 218 3.25 6.70 6.12
N PRO A 219 3.45 6.45 4.81
CA PRO A 219 4.55 5.61 4.36
C PRO A 219 5.93 6.24 4.65
N ALA A 220 6.10 7.56 4.54
CA ALA A 220 7.36 8.22 4.86
C ALA A 220 7.74 8.11 6.34
N SER A 221 6.76 8.22 7.24
CA SER A 221 6.95 8.02 8.68
C SER A 221 7.36 6.58 8.99
N LYS A 222 6.72 5.58 8.37
CA LYS A 222 7.10 4.16 8.53
C LYS A 222 8.50 3.86 7.99
N GLU A 223 8.92 4.51 6.91
CA GLU A 223 10.25 4.31 6.30
C GLU A 223 11.39 4.98 7.09
N THR A 224 11.14 6.15 7.66
CA THR A 224 12.17 6.96 8.35
C THR A 224 12.16 6.79 9.86
N ARG A 225 11.07 6.26 10.43
CA ARG A 225 10.77 6.24 11.88
C ARG A 225 10.63 7.65 12.50
N ILE A 226 10.52 8.69 11.69
CA ILE A 226 10.18 10.04 12.15
C ILE A 226 8.69 10.06 12.51
N GLN A 227 8.34 10.73 13.61
CA GLN A 227 6.95 10.82 14.07
C GLN A 227 6.04 11.46 13.02
N LYS A 228 4.85 10.88 12.84
CA LYS A 228 3.84 11.36 11.89
C LYS A 228 3.45 12.83 12.15
N SER A 229 3.39 13.24 13.42
CA SER A 229 3.10 14.60 13.87
C SER A 229 4.03 15.65 13.25
N ILE A 230 5.30 15.33 13.05
CA ILE A 230 6.29 16.24 12.45
C ILE A 230 5.95 16.49 10.98
N PHE A 231 5.65 15.44 10.23
CA PHE A 231 5.21 15.58 8.83
C PHE A 231 3.90 16.36 8.73
N GLU A 232 2.94 16.13 9.64
CA GLU A 232 1.67 16.85 9.68
C GLU A 232 1.85 18.34 10.04
N ALA A 233 2.79 18.66 10.93
CA ALA A 233 3.14 20.05 11.25
C ALA A 233 3.73 20.77 10.02
N ILE A 234 4.71 20.17 9.34
CA ILE A 234 5.29 20.71 8.11
C ILE A 234 4.22 20.87 7.03
N GLN A 235 3.35 19.88 6.88
CA GLN A 235 2.23 19.91 5.93
C GLN A 235 1.26 21.07 6.23
N THR A 236 0.99 21.34 7.51
CA THR A 236 0.10 22.42 7.93
C THR A 236 0.71 23.78 7.61
N ILE A 237 2.00 23.97 7.90
CA ILE A 237 2.73 25.19 7.53
C ILE A 237 2.69 25.39 6.01
N ASN A 238 3.00 24.35 5.22
CA ASN A 238 2.96 24.43 3.76
C ASN A 238 1.59 24.83 3.22
N ARG A 239 0.51 24.29 3.79
CA ARG A 239 -0.86 24.64 3.39
C ARG A 239 -1.17 26.10 3.73
N ASN A 240 -0.77 26.54 4.92
CA ASN A 240 -1.02 27.91 5.36
C ASN A 240 -0.30 28.92 4.46
N LEU A 241 0.93 28.64 4.03
CA LEU A 241 1.65 29.49 3.07
C LEU A 241 0.88 29.70 1.76
N VAL A 242 0.10 28.72 1.29
CA VAL A 242 -0.72 28.87 0.08
C VAL A 242 -1.99 29.69 0.34
N LEU A 243 -2.57 29.57 1.54
CA LEU A 243 -3.82 30.24 1.90
C LEU A 243 -3.63 31.71 2.27
N TYR A 244 -2.42 32.10 2.69
CA TYR A 244 -2.06 33.47 3.05
C TYR A 244 -1.22 34.18 1.96
N ALA A 245 -1.08 33.59 0.77
CA ALA A 245 -0.44 34.19 -0.41
C ALA A 245 -1.48 34.87 -1.31
#